data_AF-A0A1R2CCU8-F1
#
_entry.id   AF-A0A1R2CCU8-F1
#
_cell.length_a   1.000
_cell.length_b   1.000
_cell.length_c   1.000
_cell.angle_alpha   90.00
_cell.angle_beta   90.00
_cell.angle_gamma   90.00
#
_symmetry.space_group_name_H-M   'P 1'
#
loop_
_entity.id
_entity.type
_entity.pdbx_description
1 polymer ?
#
loop_
_entity_poly.entity_id
_entity_poly.type
_entity_poly.pdbx_seq_one_letter_code
_entity_poly.pdbx_strand_id
1 'polypeptide(L)'
;MGCTTCRKSNLTIEESVLLPLERSLGFSKFPSVEVDRILYRHSNLCKMSEPQLRKACKNLLFDYKDMKFFFARFSDGELFYTRKLNCVGIILGKGSDDIKASLLFKNYDVDISQTLDKNEIETLVGDILTVSCRIIPGYAVSIDPGNKELIEYASKISQVEKVLIKHYSNLLLENHTYITEKEFYKAFKIDAVRYLLYSSDMRKYAFDIYSKIERPAKIVIGRMNSIDTNEHSEIFDRIEKKRNQTKRSLSCPP
;
A
#
# COMPACT_ATOMS: atom_id res chain seq x y z
N MET A 1 -29.30 12.37 1.36
CA MET A 1 -29.27 11.01 0.78
C MET A 1 -27.82 10.60 0.56
N GLY A 2 -27.35 9.61 1.32
CA GLY A 2 -25.93 9.25 1.43
C GLY A 2 -25.47 8.36 0.26
N CYS A 3 -24.43 8.82 -0.44
CA CYS A 3 -23.81 8.12 -1.56
C CYS A 3 -23.15 6.81 -1.08
N THR A 4 -23.83 5.69 -1.29
CA THR A 4 -23.46 4.34 -0.82
C THR A 4 -22.64 3.54 -1.85
N THR A 5 -22.43 4.10 -3.04
CA THR A 5 -21.82 3.41 -4.19
C THR A 5 -20.30 3.28 -4.09
N CYS A 6 -19.59 4.27 -3.53
CA CYS A 6 -18.11 4.23 -3.47
C CYS A 6 -17.53 3.21 -2.47
N ARG A 7 -18.32 2.68 -1.53
CA ARG A 7 -17.84 1.61 -0.62
C ARG A 7 -17.93 0.22 -1.27
N LYS A 8 -18.87 0.02 -2.21
CA LYS A 8 -19.10 -1.30 -2.81
C LYS A 8 -17.98 -1.71 -3.77
N SER A 9 -17.46 -0.79 -4.59
CA SER A 9 -16.44 -1.10 -5.61
C SER A 9 -15.12 -1.65 -5.04
N ASN A 10 -14.70 -1.21 -3.85
CA ASN A 10 -13.39 -1.58 -3.30
C ASN A 10 -13.40 -2.98 -2.67
N LEU A 11 -14.50 -3.33 -1.99
CA LEU A 11 -14.74 -4.70 -1.54
C LEU A 11 -14.77 -5.65 -2.73
N THR A 12 -15.36 -5.21 -3.85
CA THR A 12 -15.39 -5.99 -5.08
C THR A 12 -13.98 -6.29 -5.61
N ILE A 13 -13.07 -5.32 -5.74
CA ILE A 13 -11.71 -5.60 -6.27
C ILE A 13 -10.89 -6.50 -5.33
N GLU A 14 -10.94 -6.26 -4.01
CA GLU A 14 -10.24 -7.12 -3.05
C GLU A 14 -10.76 -8.56 -3.09
N GLU A 15 -12.08 -8.76 -3.07
CA GLU A 15 -12.69 -10.10 -2.99
C GLU A 15 -12.66 -10.84 -4.33
N SER A 16 -12.85 -10.14 -5.45
CA SER A 16 -12.96 -10.77 -6.77
C SER A 16 -11.63 -10.94 -7.51
N VAL A 17 -10.62 -10.12 -7.22
CA VAL A 17 -9.35 -10.14 -7.95
C VAL A 17 -8.15 -10.43 -7.04
N LEU A 18 -7.94 -9.60 -6.01
CA LEU A 18 -6.67 -9.64 -5.26
C LEU A 18 -6.58 -10.83 -4.29
N LEU A 19 -7.66 -11.16 -3.58
CA LEU A 19 -7.68 -12.34 -2.70
C LEU A 19 -7.55 -13.66 -3.47
N PRO A 20 -8.25 -13.89 -4.60
CA PRO A 20 -8.02 -15.06 -5.45
C PRO A 20 -6.57 -15.14 -5.96
N LEU A 21 -5.98 -14.01 -6.36
CA LEU A 21 -4.58 -13.95 -6.78
C LEU A 21 -3.62 -14.32 -5.63
N GLU A 22 -3.80 -13.77 -4.43
CA GLU A 22 -2.97 -14.13 -3.27
C GLU A 22 -3.05 -15.63 -2.94
N ARG A 23 -4.24 -16.22 -3.08
CA ARG A 23 -4.43 -17.67 -2.92
C ARG A 23 -3.72 -18.46 -4.01
N SER A 24 -3.74 -17.98 -5.26
CA SER A 24 -3.07 -18.65 -6.39
C SER A 24 -1.54 -18.60 -6.27
N LEU A 25 -0.97 -17.60 -5.58
CA LEU A 25 0.47 -17.56 -5.25
C LEU A 25 0.91 -18.69 -4.30
N GLY A 26 -0.01 -19.37 -3.61
CA GLY A 26 0.29 -20.59 -2.86
C GLY A 26 0.93 -20.41 -1.48
N PHE A 27 1.40 -19.21 -1.09
CA PHE A 27 1.99 -18.96 0.23
C PHE A 27 1.06 -19.32 1.40
N SER A 28 -0.24 -19.07 1.25
CA SER A 28 -1.26 -19.38 2.25
C SER A 28 -1.41 -20.89 2.54
N LYS A 29 -0.79 -21.78 1.75
CA LYS A 29 -0.78 -23.22 2.02
C LYS A 29 0.20 -23.61 3.12
N PHE A 30 1.24 -22.79 3.33
CA PHE A 30 2.37 -23.09 4.20
C PHE A 30 2.37 -22.24 5.49
N PRO A 31 2.85 -22.77 6.62
CA PRO A 31 3.17 -21.97 7.79
C PRO A 31 4.22 -20.91 7.47
N SER A 32 4.03 -19.68 7.94
CA SER A 32 4.97 -18.57 7.74
C SER A 32 6.39 -18.92 8.21
N VAL A 33 6.51 -19.67 9.32
CA VAL A 33 7.79 -20.16 9.88
C VAL A 33 8.51 -21.09 8.89
N GLU A 34 7.77 -21.93 8.16
CA GLU A 34 8.35 -22.86 7.20
C GLU A 34 8.89 -22.11 5.98
N VAL A 35 8.12 -21.14 5.47
CA VAL A 35 8.52 -20.30 4.33
C VAL A 35 9.79 -19.52 4.66
N ASP A 36 9.81 -18.84 5.81
CA ASP A 36 10.97 -18.09 6.29
C ASP A 36 12.22 -18.97 6.40
N ARG A 37 12.11 -20.11 7.08
CA ARG A 37 13.22 -21.06 7.25
C ARG A 37 13.79 -21.56 5.92
N ILE A 38 12.92 -21.88 4.95
CA ILE A 38 13.36 -22.41 3.65
C ILE A 38 14.04 -21.33 2.84
N LEU A 39 13.46 -20.14 2.75
CA LEU A 39 14.05 -19.02 2.01
C LEU A 39 15.38 -18.58 2.62
N TYR A 40 15.46 -18.48 3.94
CA TYR A 40 16.69 -18.13 4.65
C TYR A 40 17.81 -19.14 4.39
N ARG A 41 17.52 -20.45 4.45
CA ARG A 41 18.49 -21.53 4.21
C ARG A 41 19.16 -21.46 2.83
N HIS A 42 18.45 -20.99 1.82
CA HIS A 42 18.97 -20.90 0.45
C HIS A 42 19.55 -19.51 0.13
N SER A 43 19.53 -18.59 1.08
CA SER A 43 20.05 -17.23 0.91
C SER A 43 21.48 -17.08 1.40
N ASN A 44 22.18 -16.10 0.84
CA ASN A 44 23.47 -15.63 1.32
C ASN A 44 23.43 -14.09 1.39
N LEU A 45 23.81 -13.50 2.53
CA LEU A 45 23.78 -12.05 2.76
C LEU A 45 22.43 -11.40 2.37
N CYS A 46 21.31 -11.99 2.80
CA CYS A 46 19.94 -11.55 2.49
C CYS A 46 19.59 -11.50 0.99
N LYS A 47 20.38 -12.16 0.13
CA LYS A 47 20.12 -12.30 -1.30
C LYS A 47 20.14 -13.76 -1.74
N MET A 48 19.54 -14.05 -2.88
CA MET A 48 19.62 -15.36 -3.52
C MET A 48 19.72 -15.22 -5.04
N SER A 49 20.50 -16.09 -5.66
CA SER A 49 20.53 -16.26 -7.12
C SER A 49 19.31 -17.03 -7.62
N GLU A 50 19.03 -16.97 -8.92
CA GLU A 50 17.95 -17.76 -9.53
C GLU A 50 18.04 -19.28 -9.23
N PRO A 51 19.21 -19.94 -9.32
CA PRO A 51 19.32 -21.35 -8.94
C PRO A 51 18.96 -21.63 -7.46
N GLN A 52 19.33 -20.72 -6.54
CA GLN A 52 18.98 -20.82 -5.12
C GLN A 52 17.46 -20.66 -4.92
N LEU A 53 16.84 -19.67 -5.56
CA LEU A 53 15.39 -19.46 -5.51
C LEU A 53 14.64 -20.66 -6.07
N ARG A 54 15.09 -21.25 -7.18
CA ARG A 54 14.49 -22.48 -7.75
C ARG A 54 14.54 -23.66 -6.78
N LYS A 55 15.66 -23.82 -6.06
CA LYS A 55 15.77 -24.85 -5.00
C LYS A 55 14.80 -24.57 -3.84
N ALA A 56 14.69 -23.31 -3.41
CA ALA A 56 13.72 -22.92 -2.38
C ALA A 56 12.27 -23.19 -2.82
N CYS A 57 11.92 -22.83 -4.07
CA CYS A 57 10.60 -23.10 -4.65
C CYS A 57 10.29 -24.60 -4.68
N LYS A 58 11.25 -25.43 -5.07
CA LYS A 58 11.09 -26.89 -5.06
C LYS A 58 10.79 -27.42 -3.66
N ASN A 59 11.44 -26.88 -2.62
CA ASN A 59 11.18 -27.27 -1.24
C ASN A 59 9.80 -26.79 -0.74
N LEU A 60 9.33 -25.63 -1.23
CA LEU A 60 8.01 -25.08 -0.95
C LEU A 60 6.91 -25.62 -1.89
N LEU A 61 7.24 -26.58 -2.76
CA LEU A 61 6.32 -27.10 -3.78
C LEU A 61 5.68 -26.00 -4.66
N PHE A 62 6.40 -24.91 -4.87
CA PHE A 62 6.02 -23.84 -5.80
C PHE A 62 6.54 -24.16 -7.19
N ASP A 63 5.70 -23.95 -8.21
CA ASP A 63 6.17 -23.94 -9.59
C ASP A 63 6.86 -22.60 -9.88
N TYR A 64 8.20 -22.65 -9.95
CA TYR A 64 9.00 -21.47 -10.27
C TYR A 64 8.63 -20.87 -11.63
N LYS A 65 8.26 -21.69 -12.63
CA LYS A 65 7.92 -21.19 -13.96
C LYS A 65 6.69 -20.30 -13.91
N ASP A 66 5.66 -20.75 -13.20
CA ASP A 66 4.40 -20.02 -13.04
C ASP A 66 4.61 -18.73 -12.22
N MET A 67 5.48 -18.79 -11.21
CA MET A 67 5.75 -17.65 -10.32
C MET A 67 6.90 -16.74 -10.80
N LYS A 68 7.54 -17.04 -11.93
CA LYS A 68 8.74 -16.32 -12.39
C LYS A 68 8.52 -14.81 -12.48
N PHE A 69 7.40 -14.40 -13.06
CA PHE A 69 7.06 -12.97 -13.23
C PHE A 69 6.74 -12.29 -11.90
N PHE A 70 6.20 -13.02 -10.94
CA PHE A 70 5.99 -12.52 -9.59
C PHE A 70 7.33 -12.33 -8.87
N PHE A 71 8.20 -13.35 -8.90
CA PHE A 71 9.53 -13.28 -8.27
C PHE A 71 10.44 -12.21 -8.88
N ALA A 72 10.33 -11.95 -10.18
CA ALA A 72 11.08 -10.88 -10.85
C ALA A 72 10.85 -9.50 -10.21
N ARG A 73 9.71 -9.28 -9.52
CA ARG A 73 9.43 -8.02 -8.78
C ARG A 73 10.30 -7.84 -7.54
N PHE A 74 11.02 -8.87 -7.13
CA PHE A 74 11.91 -8.89 -5.96
C PHE A 74 13.39 -8.96 -6.35
N SER A 75 13.71 -8.76 -7.64
CA SER A 75 15.06 -8.84 -8.15
C SER A 75 15.66 -7.47 -8.46
N ASP A 76 16.98 -7.34 -8.31
CA ASP A 76 17.78 -6.24 -8.83
C ASP A 76 18.32 -6.50 -10.25
N GLY A 77 17.85 -7.57 -10.91
CA GLY A 77 18.28 -8.02 -12.23
C GLY A 77 19.18 -9.26 -12.18
N GLU A 78 19.99 -9.41 -11.13
CA GLU A 78 20.91 -10.53 -10.96
C GLU A 78 20.54 -11.42 -9.77
N LEU A 79 20.17 -10.79 -8.65
CA LEU A 79 19.85 -11.44 -7.40
C LEU A 79 18.44 -11.06 -6.94
N PHE A 80 17.87 -11.89 -6.08
CA PHE A 80 16.58 -11.67 -5.44
C PHE A 80 16.80 -11.26 -3.99
N TYR A 81 16.03 -10.27 -3.53
CA TYR A 81 16.05 -9.81 -2.15
C TYR A 81 15.29 -10.78 -1.24
N THR A 82 16.02 -11.65 -0.55
CA THR A 82 15.45 -12.66 0.37
C THR A 82 14.60 -12.02 1.45
N ARG A 83 15.05 -10.90 2.04
CA ARG A 83 14.31 -10.22 3.10
C ARG A 83 12.89 -9.82 2.67
N LYS A 84 12.74 -9.32 1.43
CA LYS A 84 11.43 -8.96 0.86
C LYS A 84 10.60 -10.20 0.52
N LEU A 85 11.23 -11.27 0.02
CA LEU A 85 10.55 -12.54 -0.22
C LEU A 85 10.06 -13.18 1.09
N ASN A 86 10.86 -13.11 2.15
CA ASN A 86 10.46 -13.51 3.50
C ASN A 86 9.27 -12.68 3.98
N CYS A 87 9.29 -11.35 3.79
CA CYS A 87 8.15 -10.50 4.12
C CYS A 87 6.86 -11.00 3.44
N VAL A 88 6.90 -11.35 2.16
CA VAL A 88 5.76 -11.95 1.43
C VAL A 88 5.30 -13.25 2.10
N GLY A 89 6.25 -14.16 2.35
CA GLY A 89 5.98 -15.44 3.01
C GLY A 89 5.37 -15.28 4.39
N ILE A 90 5.80 -14.27 5.14
CA ILE A 90 5.31 -13.99 6.48
C ILE A 90 3.87 -13.47 6.41
N ILE A 91 3.60 -12.42 5.61
CA ILE A 91 2.27 -11.79 5.58
C ILE A 91 1.21 -12.63 4.86
N LEU A 92 1.60 -13.41 3.83
CA LEU A 92 0.67 -14.29 3.08
C LEU A 92 0.57 -15.71 3.65
N GLY A 93 1.58 -16.15 4.40
CA GLY A 93 1.60 -17.49 5.02
C GLY A 93 0.64 -17.65 6.19
N LYS A 94 0.47 -18.89 6.64
CA LYS A 94 -0.33 -19.23 7.83
C LYS A 94 0.46 -18.98 9.12
N GLY A 95 -0.16 -18.31 10.08
CA GLY A 95 0.41 -18.12 11.41
C GLY A 95 -0.48 -17.23 12.26
N SER A 96 -0.35 -17.32 13.58
CA SER A 96 -0.95 -16.35 14.49
C SER A 96 -0.25 -15.00 14.37
N ASP A 97 -0.91 -13.95 14.87
CA ASP A 97 -0.35 -12.60 14.89
C ASP A 97 1.02 -12.56 15.60
N ASP A 98 1.15 -13.26 16.73
CA ASP A 98 2.39 -13.33 17.50
C ASP A 98 3.52 -13.99 16.70
N ILE A 99 3.22 -15.06 15.95
CA ILE A 99 4.21 -15.74 15.09
C ILE A 99 4.65 -14.80 13.96
N LYS A 100 3.70 -14.14 13.28
CA LYS A 100 4.01 -13.23 12.16
C LYS A 100 4.81 -12.03 12.62
N ALA A 101 4.43 -11.41 13.74
CA ALA A 101 5.18 -10.31 14.35
C ALA A 101 6.60 -10.77 14.71
N SER A 102 6.77 -11.98 15.25
CA SER A 102 8.10 -12.53 15.59
C SER A 102 8.99 -12.71 14.38
N LEU A 103 8.45 -13.28 13.32
CA LEU A 103 9.19 -13.47 12.07
C LEU A 103 9.53 -12.14 11.42
N LEU A 104 8.61 -11.15 11.44
CA LEU A 104 8.91 -9.81 10.95
C LEU A 104 10.05 -9.19 11.74
N PHE A 105 9.99 -9.19 13.08
CA PHE A 105 11.06 -8.61 13.90
C PHE A 105 12.42 -9.22 13.54
N LYS A 106 12.52 -10.56 13.56
CA LYS A 106 13.76 -11.29 13.27
C LYS A 106 14.26 -11.13 11.84
N ASN A 107 13.37 -10.93 10.87
CA ASN A 107 13.75 -10.72 9.47
C ASN A 107 14.37 -9.34 9.22
N TYR A 108 14.17 -8.37 10.14
CA TYR A 108 14.70 -7.02 10.03
C TYR A 108 15.75 -6.65 11.09
N ASP A 109 15.89 -7.44 12.17
CA ASP A 109 16.99 -7.37 13.14
C ASP A 109 18.24 -8.03 12.54
N VAL A 110 18.90 -7.32 11.63
CA VAL A 110 19.99 -7.89 10.79
C VAL A 110 21.27 -8.12 11.61
N ASP A 111 21.49 -7.29 12.63
CA ASP A 111 22.66 -7.36 13.51
C ASP A 111 22.45 -8.24 14.74
N ILE A 112 21.23 -8.80 14.92
CA ILE A 112 20.86 -9.65 16.06
C ILE A 112 21.02 -8.87 17.37
N SER A 113 20.74 -7.56 17.33
CA SER A 113 20.78 -6.69 18.50
C SER A 113 19.61 -6.91 19.46
N GLN A 114 18.58 -7.66 19.02
CA GLN A 114 17.28 -7.79 19.70
C GLN A 114 16.53 -6.44 19.81
N THR A 115 16.92 -5.49 18.97
CA THR A 115 16.29 -4.18 18.82
C THR A 115 16.12 -3.87 17.35
N LEU A 116 15.14 -3.03 17.01
CA LEU A 116 15.05 -2.45 15.69
C LEU A 116 15.22 -0.95 15.82
N ASP A 117 16.19 -0.40 15.09
CA ASP A 117 16.36 1.03 14.98
C ASP A 117 15.29 1.66 14.06
N LYS A 118 15.30 2.99 13.99
CA LYS A 118 14.36 3.72 13.13
C LYS A 118 14.46 3.32 11.66
N ASN A 119 15.66 3.11 11.12
CA ASN A 119 15.85 2.76 9.71
C ASN A 119 15.34 1.34 9.42
N GLU A 120 15.58 0.41 10.34
CA GLU A 120 15.09 -0.96 10.25
C GLU A 120 13.56 -1.00 10.31
N ILE A 121 12.95 -0.21 11.20
CA ILE A 121 11.48 -0.06 11.27
C ILE A 121 10.92 0.58 9.99
N GLU A 122 11.51 1.67 9.49
CA GLU A 122 11.09 2.28 8.22
C GLU A 122 11.23 1.31 7.05
N THR A 123 12.29 0.49 7.04
CA THR A 123 12.50 -0.55 6.03
C THR A 123 11.49 -1.68 6.14
N LEU A 124 11.20 -2.17 7.35
CA LEU A 124 10.21 -3.20 7.64
C LEU A 124 8.82 -2.75 7.16
N VAL A 125 8.39 -1.57 7.59
CA VAL A 125 7.08 -1.02 7.21
C VAL A 125 7.04 -0.74 5.70
N GLY A 126 8.12 -0.20 5.14
CA GLY A 126 8.25 0.08 3.72
C GLY A 126 8.14 -1.17 2.86
N ASP A 127 8.76 -2.27 3.26
CA ASP A 127 8.69 -3.54 2.56
C ASP A 127 7.28 -4.15 2.65
N ILE A 128 6.63 -4.14 3.82
CA ILE A 128 5.24 -4.61 3.99
C ILE A 128 4.29 -3.84 3.07
N LEU A 129 4.39 -2.50 3.06
CA LEU A 129 3.54 -1.65 2.22
C LEU A 129 3.89 -1.80 0.74
N THR A 130 5.16 -1.94 0.38
CA THR A 130 5.57 -2.19 -1.01
C THR A 130 4.97 -3.51 -1.49
N VAL A 131 5.06 -4.58 -0.70
CA VAL A 131 4.47 -5.88 -1.05
C VAL A 131 2.96 -5.75 -1.19
N SER A 132 2.31 -5.22 -0.16
CA SER A 132 0.85 -5.20 -0.03
C SER A 132 0.20 -4.26 -1.03
N CYS A 133 0.71 -3.03 -1.19
CA CYS A 133 0.07 -1.97 -1.96
C CYS A 133 0.65 -1.78 -3.36
N ARG A 134 1.85 -2.29 -3.66
CA ARG A 134 2.50 -2.09 -4.96
C ARG A 134 2.76 -3.40 -5.72
N ILE A 135 3.42 -4.37 -5.10
CA ILE A 135 3.83 -5.60 -5.80
C ILE A 135 2.64 -6.48 -6.12
N ILE A 136 1.80 -6.81 -5.13
CA ILE A 136 0.64 -7.69 -5.35
C ILE A 136 -0.37 -7.04 -6.33
N PRO A 137 -0.82 -5.78 -6.13
CA PRO A 137 -1.70 -5.12 -7.08
C PRO A 137 -1.06 -4.91 -8.45
N GLY A 138 0.22 -4.53 -8.49
CA GLY A 138 0.96 -4.34 -9.74
C GLY A 138 1.21 -5.65 -10.52
N TYR A 139 1.24 -6.78 -9.83
CA TYR A 139 1.25 -8.09 -10.46
C TYR A 139 -0.14 -8.45 -11.01
N ALA A 140 -1.21 -8.18 -10.25
CA ALA A 140 -2.59 -8.34 -10.72
C ALA A 140 -2.84 -7.55 -12.01
N VAL A 141 -2.42 -6.28 -12.06
CA VAL A 141 -2.52 -5.42 -13.25
C VAL A 141 -1.75 -5.98 -14.43
N SER A 142 -0.60 -6.64 -14.19
CA SER A 142 0.14 -7.27 -15.30
C SER A 142 -0.52 -8.53 -15.85
N ILE A 143 -1.38 -9.19 -15.07
CA ILE A 143 -2.16 -10.35 -15.51
C ILE A 143 -3.40 -9.89 -16.27
N ASP A 144 -4.08 -8.84 -15.79
CA ASP A 144 -5.28 -8.27 -16.39
C ASP A 144 -5.13 -6.75 -16.63
N PRO A 145 -4.39 -6.35 -17.68
CA PRO A 145 -4.14 -4.94 -17.97
C PRO A 145 -5.38 -4.21 -18.52
N GLY A 146 -6.45 -4.92 -18.86
CA GLY A 146 -7.71 -4.33 -19.33
C GLY A 146 -8.61 -3.82 -18.20
N ASN A 147 -8.36 -4.25 -16.97
CA ASN A 147 -9.21 -3.93 -15.82
C ASN A 147 -8.91 -2.53 -15.27
N LYS A 148 -9.67 -1.55 -15.75
CA LYS A 148 -9.53 -0.14 -15.35
C LYS A 148 -9.76 0.07 -13.85
N GLU A 149 -10.70 -0.66 -13.25
CA GLU A 149 -11.00 -0.54 -11.81
C GLU A 149 -9.82 -1.03 -10.96
N LEU A 150 -9.19 -2.13 -11.34
CA LEU A 150 -7.98 -2.64 -10.69
C LEU A 150 -6.81 -1.67 -10.83
N ILE A 151 -6.59 -1.10 -12.01
CA ILE A 151 -5.54 -0.10 -12.25
C ILE A 151 -5.75 1.13 -11.38
N GLU A 152 -6.98 1.65 -11.33
CA GLU A 152 -7.33 2.80 -10.50
C GLU A 152 -7.15 2.46 -9.01
N TYR A 153 -7.61 1.28 -8.57
CA TYR A 153 -7.44 0.81 -7.20
C TYR A 153 -5.96 0.74 -6.80
N ALA A 154 -5.13 0.07 -7.62
CA ALA A 154 -3.70 -0.08 -7.39
C ALA A 154 -2.98 1.29 -7.34
N SER A 155 -3.34 2.21 -8.24
CA SER A 155 -2.83 3.58 -8.23
C SER A 155 -3.15 4.29 -6.91
N LYS A 156 -4.42 4.26 -6.47
CA LYS A 156 -4.86 4.96 -5.24
C LYS A 156 -4.11 4.50 -4.00
N ILE A 157 -4.02 3.18 -3.77
CA ILE A 157 -3.36 2.65 -2.56
C ILE A 157 -1.85 2.85 -2.55
N SER A 158 -1.20 2.91 -3.72
CA SER A 158 0.24 3.20 -3.84
C SER A 158 0.58 4.65 -3.49
N GLN A 159 -0.36 5.60 -3.68
CA GLN A 159 -0.13 7.03 -3.41
C GLN A 159 0.03 7.34 -1.92
N VAL A 160 -0.56 6.53 -1.04
CA VAL A 160 -0.49 6.75 0.41
C VAL A 160 0.70 6.06 1.08
N GLU A 161 1.50 5.29 0.33
CA GLU A 161 2.58 4.46 0.86
C GLU A 161 3.56 5.26 1.75
N LYS A 162 4.08 6.39 1.25
CA LYS A 162 5.05 7.21 2.02
C LYS A 162 4.46 7.76 3.32
N VAL A 163 3.17 8.14 3.30
CA VAL A 163 2.46 8.64 4.48
C VAL A 163 2.27 7.52 5.50
N LEU A 164 1.92 6.32 5.02
CA LEU A 164 1.74 5.14 5.86
C LEU A 164 3.06 4.66 6.46
N ILE A 165 4.17 4.70 5.73
CA ILE A 165 5.51 4.38 6.27
C ILE A 165 5.77 5.24 7.50
N LYS A 166 5.70 6.57 7.35
CA LYS A 166 5.94 7.50 8.46
C LYS A 166 4.95 7.30 9.61
N HIS A 167 3.68 7.07 9.30
CA HIS A 167 2.64 6.85 10.31
C HIS A 167 2.92 5.62 11.17
N TYR A 168 3.19 4.46 10.55
CA TYR A 168 3.46 3.22 11.28
C TYR A 168 4.82 3.23 11.97
N SER A 169 5.86 3.80 11.36
CA SER A 169 7.16 3.92 12.02
C SER A 169 7.05 4.76 13.31
N ASN A 170 6.29 5.86 13.28
CA ASN A 170 6.03 6.65 14.48
C ASN A 170 5.16 5.90 15.51
N LEU A 171 4.17 5.13 15.04
CA LEU A 171 3.28 4.36 15.91
C LEU A 171 3.99 3.20 16.60
N LEU A 172 4.96 2.58 15.94
CA LEU A 172 5.79 1.53 16.51
C LEU A 172 6.81 2.11 17.50
N LEU A 173 7.51 3.18 17.13
CA LEU A 173 8.60 3.73 17.94
C LEU A 173 8.14 4.60 19.11
N GLU A 174 6.93 5.15 19.11
CA GLU A 174 6.40 6.02 20.20
C GLU A 174 7.35 7.17 20.63
N ASN A 175 8.16 7.70 19.69
CA ASN A 175 9.24 8.70 19.88
C ASN A 175 10.58 8.17 20.42
N HIS A 176 10.74 6.85 20.57
CA HIS A 176 12.03 6.22 20.83
C HIS A 176 12.88 6.11 19.55
N THR A 177 14.19 5.96 19.72
CA THR A 177 15.13 5.76 18.60
C THR A 177 15.22 4.30 18.15
N TYR A 178 14.82 3.38 19.02
CA TYR A 178 14.76 1.93 18.78
C TYR A 178 13.57 1.32 19.52
N ILE A 179 13.24 0.09 19.18
CA ILE A 179 12.21 -0.73 19.84
C ILE A 179 12.73 -2.13 20.12
N THR A 180 12.51 -2.66 21.32
CA THR A 180 12.87 -4.04 21.66
C THR A 180 11.85 -5.05 21.10
N GLU A 181 12.23 -6.32 21.00
CA GLU A 181 11.33 -7.39 20.55
C GLU A 181 10.00 -7.44 21.35
N LYS A 182 10.08 -7.27 22.67
CA LYS A 182 8.91 -7.27 23.57
C LYS A 182 7.98 -6.08 23.33
N GLU A 183 8.55 -4.89 23.16
CA GLU A 183 7.77 -3.68 22.86
C GLU A 183 7.13 -3.76 21.48
N PHE A 184 7.85 -4.30 20.50
CA PHE A 184 7.33 -4.57 19.17
C PHE A 184 6.11 -5.49 19.23
N TYR A 185 6.16 -6.60 19.96
CA TYR A 185 5.00 -7.46 20.15
C TYR A 185 3.83 -6.77 20.82
N LYS A 186 4.10 -5.91 21.80
CA LYS A 186 3.05 -5.13 22.46
C LYS A 186 2.38 -4.17 21.48
N ALA A 187 3.14 -3.54 20.58
CA ALA A 187 2.59 -2.64 19.57
C ALA A 187 1.60 -3.35 18.63
N PHE A 188 1.84 -4.63 18.29
CA PHE A 188 0.90 -5.43 17.47
C PHE A 188 -0.41 -5.81 18.17
N LYS A 189 -0.56 -5.53 19.46
CA LYS A 189 -1.86 -5.61 20.16
C LYS A 189 -2.76 -4.40 19.87
N ILE A 190 -2.21 -3.34 19.27
CA ILE A 190 -2.97 -2.18 18.79
C ILE A 190 -3.58 -2.56 17.44
N ASP A 191 -4.91 -2.47 17.32
CA ASP A 191 -5.66 -2.88 16.12
C ASP A 191 -5.13 -2.22 14.84
N ALA A 192 -4.71 -0.95 14.91
CA ALA A 192 -4.14 -0.24 13.77
C ALA A 192 -2.84 -0.89 13.28
N VAL A 193 -1.93 -1.25 14.19
CA VAL A 193 -0.63 -1.88 13.86
C VAL A 193 -0.83 -3.27 13.28
N ARG A 194 -1.86 -3.99 13.75
CA ARG A 194 -2.18 -5.35 13.28
C ARG A 194 -2.41 -5.43 11.77
N TYR A 195 -2.85 -4.35 11.11
CA TYR A 195 -3.00 -4.32 9.66
C TYR A 195 -1.70 -4.65 8.91
N LEU A 196 -0.52 -4.40 9.49
CA LEU A 196 0.77 -4.75 8.89
C LEU A 196 0.99 -6.26 8.75
N LEU A 197 0.26 -7.10 9.49
CA LEU A 197 0.44 -8.56 9.46
C LEU A 197 -0.24 -9.25 8.27
N TYR A 198 -1.18 -8.56 7.62
CA TYR A 198 -2.01 -9.13 6.56
C TYR A 198 -2.12 -8.15 5.39
N SER A 199 -1.66 -8.58 4.21
CA SER A 199 -1.62 -7.75 3.01
C SER A 199 -2.98 -7.18 2.61
N SER A 200 -4.04 -7.97 2.71
CA SER A 200 -5.40 -7.54 2.36
C SER A 200 -5.97 -6.50 3.32
N ASP A 201 -5.72 -6.63 4.63
CA ASP A 201 -6.12 -5.63 5.61
C ASP A 201 -5.32 -4.33 5.42
N MET A 202 -4.03 -4.46 5.13
CA MET A 202 -3.18 -3.31 4.83
C MET A 202 -3.68 -2.55 3.61
N ARG A 203 -4.05 -3.23 2.52
CA ARG A 203 -4.60 -2.59 1.31
C ARG A 203 -5.95 -1.92 1.58
N LYS A 204 -6.87 -2.58 2.29
CA LYS A 204 -8.16 -1.99 2.68
C LYS A 204 -7.96 -0.71 3.48
N TYR A 205 -7.07 -0.74 4.47
CA TYR A 205 -6.76 0.44 5.27
C TYR A 205 -6.09 1.54 4.43
N ALA A 206 -5.15 1.20 3.54
CA ALA A 206 -4.52 2.16 2.64
C ALA A 206 -5.56 2.87 1.74
N PHE A 207 -6.53 2.12 1.21
CA PHE A 207 -7.62 2.68 0.43
C PHE A 207 -8.51 3.61 1.26
N ASP A 208 -8.83 3.24 2.50
CA ASP A 208 -9.61 4.08 3.40
C ASP A 208 -8.89 5.39 3.73
N ILE A 209 -7.57 5.33 3.96
CA ILE A 209 -6.73 6.51 4.19
C ILE A 209 -6.71 7.40 2.95
N TYR A 210 -6.52 6.82 1.75
CA TYR A 210 -6.61 7.57 0.50
C TYR A 210 -7.95 8.30 0.38
N SER A 211 -9.06 7.59 0.62
CA SER A 211 -10.41 8.15 0.55
C SER A 211 -10.64 9.27 1.56
N LYS A 212 -10.02 9.20 2.75
CA LYS A 212 -10.10 10.24 3.78
C LYS A 212 -9.26 11.48 3.44
N ILE A 213 -8.15 11.33 2.73
CA ILE A 213 -7.29 12.44 2.30
C ILE A 213 -7.88 13.15 1.06
N GLU A 214 -8.40 12.37 0.11
CA GLU A 214 -8.89 12.89 -1.17
C GLU A 214 -10.20 13.70 -1.01
N ARG A 215 -11.09 13.29 -0.10
CA ARG A 215 -12.38 13.98 0.12
C ARG A 215 -12.20 15.45 0.54
N PRO A 216 -11.40 15.80 1.56
CA PRO A 216 -11.09 17.18 1.88
C PRO A 216 -10.44 17.93 0.72
N ALA A 217 -9.47 17.32 0.02
CA ALA A 217 -8.78 17.96 -1.10
C ALA A 217 -9.73 18.32 -2.25
N LYS A 218 -10.64 17.41 -2.63
CA LYS A 218 -11.67 17.66 -3.65
C LYS A 218 -12.66 18.74 -3.23
N ILE A 219 -13.03 18.80 -1.95
CA ILE A 219 -13.92 19.86 -1.44
C ILE A 219 -13.24 21.22 -1.49
N VAL A 220 -11.96 21.30 -1.12
CA VAL A 220 -11.19 22.55 -1.17
C VAL A 220 -11.02 23.02 -2.62
N ILE A 221 -10.61 22.13 -3.53
CA ILE A 221 -10.45 22.46 -4.96
C ILE A 221 -11.81 22.84 -5.59
N GLY A 222 -12.87 22.10 -5.29
CA GLY A 222 -14.22 22.43 -5.77
C GLY A 222 -14.69 23.80 -5.29
N ARG A 223 -14.37 24.18 -4.04
CA ARG A 223 -14.66 25.52 -3.51
C ARG A 223 -13.83 26.60 -4.19
N MET A 224 -12.54 26.38 -4.41
CA MET A 224 -11.69 27.34 -5.14
C MET A 224 -12.20 27.57 -6.56
N ASN A 225 -12.55 26.52 -7.29
CA ASN A 225 -13.10 26.64 -8.64
C ASN A 225 -14.49 27.32 -8.66
N SER A 226 -15.30 27.14 -7.61
CA SER A 226 -16.59 27.84 -7.47
C SER A 226 -16.46 29.32 -7.11
N ILE A 227 -15.36 29.69 -6.44
CA ILE A 227 -15.05 31.09 -6.11
C ILE A 227 -14.59 31.82 -7.38
N ASP A 228 -13.69 31.21 -8.17
CA ASP A 228 -13.24 31.79 -9.45
C ASP A 228 -14.39 31.99 -10.45
N THR A 229 -15.36 31.06 -10.49
CA THR A 229 -16.54 31.19 -11.38
C THR A 229 -17.54 32.25 -10.91
N ASN A 230 -17.73 32.41 -9.59
CA ASN A 230 -18.59 33.46 -9.05
C ASN A 230 -17.98 34.86 -9.22
N GLU A 231 -16.67 35.03 -8.98
CA GLU A 231 -15.98 36.32 -9.18
C GLU A 231 -16.00 36.76 -10.65
N HIS A 232 -15.79 35.83 -11.58
CA HIS A 232 -15.95 36.13 -13.01
C HIS A 232 -17.40 36.51 -13.36
N SER A 233 -18.41 35.82 -12.82
CA SER A 233 -19.82 36.15 -13.09
C SER A 233 -20.21 37.53 -12.55
N GLU A 234 -19.75 37.91 -11.35
CA GLU A 234 -20.05 39.22 -10.76
C GLU A 234 -19.37 40.36 -11.51
N ILE A 235 -18.16 40.15 -12.04
CA ILE A 235 -17.46 41.12 -12.88
C ILE A 235 -18.21 41.32 -14.20
N PHE A 236 -18.68 40.24 -14.84
CA PHE A 236 -19.48 40.32 -16.06
C PHE A 236 -20.83 41.03 -15.84
N ASP A 237 -21.53 40.72 -14.74
CA ASP A 237 -22.80 41.39 -14.37
C ASP A 237 -22.61 42.88 -14.08
N ARG A 238 -21.48 43.27 -13.46
CA ARG A 238 -21.13 44.68 -13.22
C ARG A 238 -20.80 45.41 -14.53
N ILE A 239 -20.16 44.75 -15.48
CA ILE A 239 -19.85 45.30 -16.81
C ILE A 239 -21.14 45.49 -17.63
N GLU A 240 -22.07 44.54 -17.58
CA GLU A 240 -23.37 44.65 -18.26
C GLU A 240 -24.26 45.74 -17.66
N LYS A 241 -24.35 45.83 -16.32
CA LYS A 241 -25.09 46.91 -15.65
C LYS A 241 -24.54 48.29 -15.98
N LYS A 242 -23.21 48.45 -16.08
CA LYS A 242 -22.59 49.72 -16.52
C LYS A 242 -22.94 50.04 -17.97
N ARG A 243 -22.88 49.07 -18.89
CA ARG A 243 -23.28 49.27 -20.30
C ARG A 243 -24.74 49.68 -20.47
N ASN A 244 -25.64 49.13 -19.66
CA ASN A 244 -27.07 49.48 -19.72
C ASN A 244 -27.40 50.84 -19.09
N GLN A 245 -26.60 51.31 -18.12
CA GLN A 245 -26.71 52.68 -17.60
C GLN A 245 -26.24 53.73 -18.62
N THR A 246 -25.15 53.47 -19.36
CA THR A 246 -24.63 54.40 -20.38
C THR A 246 -25.58 54.54 -21.58
N LYS A 247 -26.35 53.50 -21.91
CA LYS A 247 -27.37 53.59 -22.99
C LYS A 247 -28.61 54.41 -22.60
N ARG A 248 -28.96 54.50 -21.30
CA ARG A 248 -30.10 55.31 -20.83
C ARG A 248 -29.77 56.80 -20.68
N SER A 249 -28.49 57.18 -20.58
CA SER A 249 -28.07 58.59 -20.50
C SER A 249 -27.89 59.27 -21.86
N LEU A 250 -28.05 58.55 -22.98
CA LEU A 250 -27.91 59.07 -24.34
C LEU A 250 -29.25 59.27 -25.07
N SER A 251 -30.38 59.12 -24.36
CA SER A 251 -31.72 59.41 -24.90
C SER A 251 -32.35 60.60 -24.18
N CYS A 252 -31.85 61.81 -24.43
CA CYS A 252 -32.62 63.04 -24.26
C CYS A 252 -32.48 63.87 -25.56
N PRO A 253 -33.61 64.28 -26.18
CA PRO A 253 -33.62 65.04 -27.43
C PRO A 253 -33.35 66.53 -27.13
N PRO A 254 -32.77 67.24 -28.09
CA PRO A 254 -33.58 68.09 -28.96
C PRO A 254 -33.31 67.90 -30.45
#